data_AF-A0A5J4VKZ8-F1
#
_entry.id   AF-A0A5J4VKZ8-F1
#
_cell.length_a   1.000
_cell.length_b   1.000
_cell.length_c   1.000
_cell.angle_alpha   90.00
_cell.angle_beta   90.00
_cell.angle_gamma   90.00
#
_symmetry.space_group_name_H-M   'P 1'
#
loop_
_entity.id
_entity.type
_entity.pdbx_description
1 polymer ?
#
loop_
_entity_poly.entity_id
_entity_poly.type
_entity_poly.pdbx_seq_one_letter_code
_entity_poly.pdbx_strand_id
1 'polypeptide(L)'
;MTSNALHSLATLSCYKINIHFNQEYDQQSFALRRRCRKCLGDIQYWDDVSAHTEIVNANFVGVLVIAVGTAGGHGEEQNGEIFDGLHRISDYLSKLNQGKQYNPRFPPQPLLA
;
A
#
# COMPACT_ATOMS: atom_id res chain seq x y z
N MET A 1 5.39 -14.12 -7.84
CA MET A 1 6.52 -13.21 -7.54
C MET A 1 7.27 -13.77 -6.33
N THR A 2 8.56 -13.51 -6.12
CA THR A 2 9.21 -13.95 -4.86
C THR A 2 8.81 -13.01 -3.71
N SER A 3 8.52 -13.54 -2.52
CA SER A 3 8.17 -12.76 -1.32
C SER A 3 9.12 -11.57 -1.07
N ASN A 4 10.42 -11.76 -1.35
CA ASN A 4 11.45 -10.72 -1.23
C ASN A 4 11.24 -9.51 -2.18
N ALA A 5 10.72 -9.73 -3.38
CA ALA A 5 10.46 -8.65 -4.33
C ALA A 5 9.26 -7.79 -3.89
N LEU A 6 8.18 -8.42 -3.37
CA LEU A 6 7.05 -7.70 -2.78
C LEU A 6 7.47 -6.86 -1.58
N HIS A 7 8.25 -7.45 -0.67
CA HIS A 7 8.75 -6.76 0.50
C HIS A 7 9.65 -5.57 0.12
N SER A 8 10.49 -5.73 -0.91
CA SER A 8 11.32 -4.64 -1.43
C SER A 8 10.48 -3.52 -2.02
N LEU A 9 9.47 -3.84 -2.83
CA LEU A 9 8.55 -2.86 -3.38
C LEU A 9 7.80 -2.10 -2.28
N ALA A 10 7.32 -2.80 -1.24
CA ALA A 10 6.64 -2.19 -0.11
C ALA A 10 7.56 -1.23 0.64
N THR A 11 8.79 -1.66 0.93
CA THR A 11 9.82 -0.80 1.53
C THR A 11 10.07 0.47 0.69
N LEU A 12 10.23 0.30 -0.63
CA LEU A 12 10.50 1.42 -1.54
C LEU A 12 9.32 2.38 -1.69
N SER A 13 8.08 1.90 -1.52
CA SER A 13 6.87 2.73 -1.60
C SER A 13 6.71 3.75 -0.46
N CYS A 14 7.48 3.59 0.63
CA CYS A 14 7.62 4.55 1.73
C CYS A 14 9.03 5.16 1.82
N TYR A 15 9.89 4.94 0.83
CA TYR A 15 11.28 5.37 0.89
C TYR A 15 11.38 6.87 1.13
N LYS A 16 12.00 7.23 2.27
CA LYS A 16 12.25 8.63 2.68
C LYS A 16 11.01 9.52 2.59
N ILE A 17 9.84 8.97 2.89
CA ILE A 17 8.61 9.75 2.95
C ILE A 17 8.73 10.84 4.01
N ASN A 18 8.25 12.06 3.72
CA ASN A 18 8.44 13.28 4.53
C ASN A 18 9.89 13.75 4.76
N ILE A 19 10.88 13.18 4.06
CA ILE A 19 12.26 13.67 4.14
C ILE A 19 12.52 14.49 2.88
N HIS A 20 12.72 15.78 3.08
CA HIS A 20 13.06 16.73 2.02
C HIS A 20 14.56 17.03 2.08
N PHE A 21 15.29 16.74 1.01
CA PHE A 21 16.73 16.99 0.93
C PHE A 21 17.04 18.11 -0.06
N ASN A 22 16.63 17.94 -1.32
CA ASN A 22 16.66 18.97 -2.35
C ASN A 22 15.67 18.60 -3.45
N GLN A 23 15.31 19.58 -4.29
CA GLN A 23 14.27 19.41 -5.29
C GLN A 23 14.48 18.21 -6.25
N GLU A 24 15.71 17.99 -6.73
CA GLU A 24 16.00 16.89 -7.65
C GLU A 24 15.87 15.52 -6.95
N TYR A 25 16.45 15.41 -5.75
CA TYR A 25 16.39 14.19 -4.95
C TYR A 25 14.96 13.85 -4.52
N ASP A 26 14.18 14.87 -4.16
CA ASP A 26 12.79 14.74 -3.74
C ASP A 26 11.93 14.27 -4.92
N GLN A 27 12.15 14.82 -6.12
CA GLN A 27 11.48 14.36 -7.36
C GLN A 27 11.82 12.91 -7.72
N GLN A 28 13.08 12.50 -7.59
CA GLN A 28 13.49 11.12 -7.83
C GLN A 28 12.86 10.16 -6.82
N SER A 29 12.89 10.52 -5.54
CA SER A 29 12.30 9.72 -4.45
C SER A 29 10.79 9.61 -4.62
N PHE A 30 10.12 10.69 -5.02
CA PHE A 30 8.71 10.69 -5.36
C PHE A 30 8.40 9.75 -6.52
N ALA A 31 9.13 9.85 -7.64
CA ALA A 31 8.92 9.00 -8.80
C ALA A 31 9.14 7.50 -8.47
N LEU A 32 10.11 7.19 -7.60
CA LEU A 32 10.36 5.86 -7.08
C LEU A 32 9.16 5.35 -6.27
N ARG A 33 8.71 6.12 -5.26
CA ARG A 33 7.55 5.78 -4.44
C ARG A 33 6.31 5.53 -5.31
N ARG A 34 6.03 6.43 -6.24
CA ARG A 34 4.91 6.35 -7.20
C ARG A 34 4.93 5.04 -7.99
N ARG A 35 6.08 4.71 -8.59
CA ARG A 35 6.25 3.51 -9.41
C ARG A 35 6.06 2.24 -8.58
N CYS A 36 6.65 2.19 -7.39
CA CYS A 36 6.52 1.05 -6.47
C CYS A 36 5.07 0.87 -6.00
N ARG A 37 4.41 1.95 -5.57
CA ARG A 37 2.98 1.93 -5.22
C ARG A 37 2.17 1.42 -6.40
N LYS A 38 2.32 2.00 -7.59
CA LYS A 38 1.57 1.58 -8.78
C LYS A 38 1.69 0.08 -9.01
N CYS A 39 2.92 -0.43 -9.06
CA CYS A 39 3.22 -1.85 -9.23
C CYS A 39 2.54 -2.74 -8.17
N LEU A 40 2.62 -2.37 -6.89
CA LEU A 40 1.97 -3.12 -5.80
C LEU A 40 0.45 -3.17 -5.96
N GLY A 41 -0.18 -2.09 -6.40
CA GLY A 41 -1.62 -2.11 -6.66
C GLY A 41 -2.00 -2.86 -7.94
N ASP A 42 -1.15 -2.85 -8.96
CA ASP A 42 -1.35 -3.71 -10.14
C ASP A 42 -1.31 -5.18 -9.72
N ILE A 43 -0.35 -5.57 -8.87
CA ILE A 43 -0.29 -6.94 -8.32
C ILE A 43 -1.54 -7.24 -7.49
N GLN A 44 -1.97 -6.33 -6.61
CA GLN A 44 -3.19 -6.52 -5.81
C GLN A 44 -4.46 -6.70 -6.68
N TYR A 45 -4.51 -6.08 -7.85
CA TYR A 45 -5.65 -6.13 -8.75
C TYR A 45 -5.68 -7.42 -9.59
N TRP A 46 -4.52 -7.88 -10.06
CA TRP A 46 -4.41 -9.00 -11.00
C TRP A 46 -4.13 -10.37 -10.35
N ASP A 47 -3.76 -10.42 -9.06
CA ASP A 47 -3.20 -11.63 -8.43
C ASP A 47 -4.19 -12.35 -7.48
N ASP A 48 -4.00 -13.66 -7.33
CA ASP A 48 -4.88 -14.60 -6.62
C ASP A 48 -4.73 -14.49 -5.09
N VAL A 49 -5.53 -15.24 -4.32
CA VAL A 49 -5.58 -15.26 -2.84
C VAL A 49 -4.20 -15.39 -2.18
N SER A 50 -3.25 -16.08 -2.82
CA SER A 50 -1.88 -16.28 -2.32
C SER A 50 -1.08 -14.98 -2.26
N ALA A 51 -1.14 -14.15 -3.30
CA ALA A 51 -0.44 -12.87 -3.34
C ALA A 51 -1.06 -11.84 -2.39
N HIS A 52 -2.35 -11.95 -2.09
CA HIS A 52 -3.01 -11.16 -1.05
C HIS A 52 -2.35 -11.37 0.32
N THR A 53 -1.97 -12.61 0.65
CA THR A 53 -1.32 -12.92 1.93
C THR A 53 0.08 -12.29 2.00
N GLU A 54 0.85 -12.35 0.92
CA GLU A 54 2.18 -11.71 0.88
C GLU A 54 2.11 -10.18 0.90
N ILE A 55 1.10 -9.57 0.25
CA ILE A 55 0.86 -8.12 0.29
C ILE A 55 0.47 -7.65 1.70
N VAL A 56 -0.36 -8.42 2.41
CA VAL A 56 -0.70 -8.15 3.81
C VAL A 56 0.53 -8.29 4.70
N ASN A 57 1.33 -9.34 4.51
CA ASN A 57 2.59 -9.54 5.24
C ASN A 57 3.61 -8.42 4.97
N ALA A 58 3.62 -7.86 3.77
CA ALA A 58 4.47 -6.71 3.39
C ALA A 58 3.92 -5.36 3.91
N ASN A 59 2.82 -5.35 4.68
CA ASN A 59 2.19 -4.15 5.25
C ASN A 59 1.84 -3.06 4.22
N PHE A 60 1.49 -3.46 2.99
CA PHE A 60 1.25 -2.51 1.89
C PHE A 60 0.09 -1.54 2.18
N VAL A 61 -0.96 -2.01 2.86
CA VAL A 61 -2.09 -1.14 3.25
C VAL A 61 -1.64 -0.08 4.25
N GLY A 62 -0.78 -0.44 5.21
CA GLY A 62 -0.16 0.52 6.12
C GLY A 62 0.68 1.57 5.37
N VAL A 63 1.42 1.15 4.35
CA VAL A 63 2.16 2.06 3.46
C VAL A 63 1.22 3.06 2.78
N LEU A 64 0.09 2.61 2.22
CA LEU A 64 -0.88 3.50 1.58
C LEU A 64 -1.48 4.52 2.56
N VAL A 65 -1.79 4.10 3.79
CA VAL A 65 -2.33 5.00 4.83
C VAL A 65 -1.31 6.07 5.20
N ILE A 66 -0.05 5.69 5.42
CA ILE A 66 1.03 6.64 5.72
C ILE A 66 1.17 7.62 4.56
N ALA A 67 1.21 7.11 3.32
CA ALA A 67 1.35 7.92 2.12
C ALA A 67 0.24 8.96 1.93
N VAL A 68 -1.02 8.57 2.13
CA VAL A 68 -2.15 9.49 2.01
C VAL A 68 -2.13 10.52 3.14
N GLY A 69 -1.79 10.11 4.36
CA GLY A 69 -1.68 11.01 5.51
C GLY A 69 -0.58 12.06 5.37
N THR A 70 0.39 11.83 4.50
CA THR A 70 1.56 12.70 4.29
C THR A 70 1.50 13.52 3.00
N ALA A 71 0.53 13.22 2.12
CA ALA A 71 0.37 13.86 0.81
C ALA A 71 0.00 15.37 0.86
N GLY A 72 -0.03 15.99 2.04
CA GLY A 72 -0.14 17.44 2.23
C GLY A 72 1.20 18.15 2.49
N GLY A 73 2.33 17.44 2.36
CA GLY A 73 3.67 18.01 2.45
C GLY A 73 4.17 18.55 1.11
N HIS A 74 5.03 19.56 1.15
CA HIS A 74 5.60 20.22 -0.03
C HIS A 74 6.22 19.20 -1.00
N GLY A 75 5.64 19.01 -2.18
CA GLY A 75 6.12 18.07 -3.20
C GLY A 75 5.52 16.65 -3.16
N GLU A 76 4.62 16.35 -2.21
CA GLU A 76 3.80 15.11 -2.20
C GLU A 76 2.33 15.35 -2.58
N GLU A 77 1.96 16.61 -2.83
CA GLU A 77 0.62 17.07 -3.16
C GLU A 77 0.26 16.74 -4.62
N GLN A 78 -0.13 15.50 -4.88
CA GLN A 78 -0.79 15.13 -6.12
C GLN A 78 -2.14 14.48 -5.84
N ASN A 79 -3.22 15.19 -6.20
CA ASN A 79 -4.60 14.70 -6.06
C ASN A 79 -4.79 13.31 -6.69
N GLY A 80 -4.07 13.00 -7.78
CA GLY A 80 -4.13 11.70 -8.43
C GLY A 80 -3.57 10.56 -7.57
N GLU A 81 -2.46 10.76 -6.86
CA GLU A 81 -1.91 9.73 -5.97
C GLU A 81 -2.75 9.55 -4.71
N ILE A 82 -3.29 10.65 -4.18
CA ILE A 82 -4.23 10.62 -3.05
C ILE A 82 -5.46 9.82 -3.45
N PHE A 83 -6.04 10.12 -4.62
CA PHE A 83 -7.19 9.41 -5.16
C PHE A 83 -6.88 7.92 -5.36
N ASP A 84 -5.78 7.58 -6.02
CA ASP A 84 -5.38 6.19 -6.27
C ASP A 84 -5.13 5.43 -4.95
N GLY A 85 -4.49 6.08 -3.97
CA GLY A 85 -4.24 5.51 -2.65
C GLY A 85 -5.53 5.24 -1.88
N LEU A 86 -6.44 6.21 -1.84
CA LEU A 86 -7.75 6.07 -1.21
C LEU A 86 -8.62 5.02 -1.91
N HIS A 87 -8.61 4.99 -3.24
CA HIS A 87 -9.32 3.99 -4.03
C HIS A 87 -8.84 2.57 -3.69
N ARG A 88 -7.52 2.36 -3.60
CA ARG A 88 -6.93 1.05 -3.24
C ARG A 88 -7.24 0.63 -1.81
N ILE A 89 -7.21 1.57 -0.86
CA ILE A 89 -7.64 1.32 0.51
C ILE A 89 -9.11 0.89 0.54
N SER A 90 -9.97 1.61 -0.18
CA SER A 90 -11.40 1.29 -0.28
C SER A 90 -11.65 -0.09 -0.91
N ASP A 91 -10.96 -0.42 -2.00
CA ASP A 91 -11.05 -1.73 -2.66
C ASP A 91 -10.60 -2.86 -1.72
N TYR A 92 -9.49 -2.67 -1.01
CA TYR A 92 -9.02 -3.63 -0.01
C TYR A 92 -10.04 -3.86 1.11
N LEU A 93 -10.59 -2.78 1.68
CA LEU A 93 -11.63 -2.88 2.72
C LEU A 93 -12.91 -3.54 2.19
N SER A 94 -13.27 -3.27 0.93
CA SER A 94 -14.40 -3.91 0.26
C SER A 94 -14.18 -5.41 0.09
N LYS A 95 -13.01 -5.84 -0.39
CA LYS A 95 -12.62 -7.26 -0.52
C LYS A 95 -12.61 -7.98 0.83
N LEU A 96 -12.08 -7.34 1.89
CA LEU A 96 -12.16 -7.86 3.26
C LEU A 96 -13.61 -8.04 3.72
N ASN A 97 -14.49 -7.08 3.42
CA ASN A 97 -15.90 -7.14 3.78
C ASN A 97 -16.69 -8.16 2.96
N GLN A 98 -16.34 -8.41 1.70
CA GLN A 98 -16.98 -9.42 0.84
C GLN A 98 -16.73 -10.86 1.34
N GLY A 99 -15.67 -11.08 2.12
CA GLY A 99 -15.47 -12.30 2.91
C GLY A 99 -16.54 -12.56 3.98
N LYS A 100 -17.47 -11.61 4.24
CA LYS A 100 -18.61 -11.78 5.16
C LYS A 100 -19.93 -12.13 4.47
N GLN A 101 -20.03 -12.04 3.14
CA GLN A 101 -21.33 -12.15 2.47
C GLN A 101 -21.80 -13.61 2.25
N TYR A 102 -20.89 -14.60 2.29
CA TYR A 102 -21.25 -16.01 2.11
C TYR A 102 -20.98 -16.93 3.32
N ASN A 103 -20.17 -16.53 4.32
CA ASN A 103 -20.09 -17.22 5.61
C ASN A 103 -19.23 -16.42 6.61
N PRO A 104 -19.74 -15.97 7.78
CA PRO A 104 -18.93 -15.26 8.75
C PRO A 104 -18.19 -16.26 9.64
N ARG A 105 -17.00 -16.71 9.22
CA ARG A 105 -16.07 -17.39 10.12
C ARG A 105 -14.67 -16.80 9.96
N PHE A 106 -14.46 -15.67 10.61
CA PHE A 106 -13.11 -15.38 11.09
C PHE A 106 -12.84 -16.33 12.26
N PRO A 107 -11.72 -17.07 12.28
CA PRO A 107 -11.32 -17.78 13.49
C PRO A 107 -11.20 -16.76 14.63
N PRO A 108 -11.60 -17.10 15.86
CA PRO A 108 -11.49 -16.20 17.00
C PRO A 108 -10.03 -15.74 17.11
N GLN A 109 -9.85 -14.43 17.21
CA GLN A 109 -8.53 -13.85 17.47
C GLN A 109 -7.99 -14.51 18.75
N PRO A 110 -6.71 -14.94 18.76
CA PRO A 110 -6.09 -15.40 19.99
C PRO A 110 -6.24 -14.29 21.03
N LEU A 111 -6.84 -14.62 22.17
CA LEU A 111 -6.85 -13.71 23.31
C LEU A 111 -5.38 -13.38 23.60
N LEU A 112 -5.07 -12.08 23.59
CA LEU A 112 -3.81 -11.58 24.10
C LEU A 112 -3.75 -12.04 25.57
N ALA A 113 -2.85 -12.99 25.84
CA ALA A 113 -2.51 -13.42 27.19
C ALA A 113 -1.58 -12.39 27.85
#